data_AF-A0A2N2WY65-F1
#
_entry.id   AF-A0A2N2WY65-F1
#
_cell.length_a   1.000
_cell.length_b   1.000
_cell.length_c   1.000
_cell.angle_alpha   90.00
_cell.angle_beta   90.00
_cell.angle_gamma   90.00
#
_symmetry.space_group_name_H-M   'P 1'
#
loop_
_entity.id
_entity.type
_entity.pdbx_description
1 polymer ?
#
loop_
_entity_poly.entity_id
_entity_poly.type
_entity_poly.pdbx_seq_one_letter_code
_entity_poly.pdbx_strand_id
1 'polypeptide(L)'
;MKIVSIILFLGFLFQGVFAQDNRDKFRNKFEDVMEEEEAGNLTLRFFNALTGEPVEGASVTIDDEYELTSDAEGKVRFPAPDEDGFLQVHYECPKYISSVFKVEVIAGTLFFNRISVSPVLDLKKVRMVLDWDKEPVDLDAHFMKKNGYHLSYHHTKVLSDGSGRLDRDDMDGYGPETITINILDDLATYDFFVHDFTNRQDGSSKALSDSKASVKVYAEGRLLYVFQIPRGEPGNKWSVFRISEGQFIETNQLF
;
A
#
# COMPACT_ATOMS: atom_id res chain seq x y z
N MET A 1 6.11 -44.34 33.06
CA MET A 1 5.03 -43.57 32.42
C MET A 1 5.67 -42.35 31.77
N LYS A 2 5.74 -42.31 30.43
CA LYS A 2 6.39 -41.23 29.67
C LYS A 2 5.46 -40.03 29.61
N ILE A 3 5.94 -38.85 29.97
CA ILE A 3 5.33 -37.57 29.59
C ILE A 3 6.42 -36.80 28.86
N VAL A 4 6.22 -36.64 27.55
CA VAL A 4 7.02 -35.79 26.68
C VAL A 4 6.48 -34.37 26.87
N SER A 5 7.27 -33.47 27.45
CA SER A 5 6.99 -32.03 27.42
C SER A 5 7.37 -31.48 26.05
N ILE A 6 6.38 -31.31 25.18
CA ILE A 6 6.46 -30.41 24.03
C ILE A 6 6.05 -29.03 24.56
N ILE A 7 7.02 -28.15 24.80
CA ILE A 7 6.78 -26.75 25.14
C ILE A 7 7.68 -25.87 24.26
N LEU A 8 6.98 -25.11 23.41
CA LEU A 8 7.33 -23.85 22.74
C LEU A 8 8.66 -23.78 21.96
N PHE A 9 8.55 -24.02 20.65
CA PHE A 9 9.46 -23.50 19.63
C PHE A 9 8.66 -22.61 18.65
N LEU A 10 7.94 -21.60 19.16
CA LEU A 10 7.16 -20.66 18.31
C LEU A 10 7.51 -19.18 18.53
N GLY A 11 8.49 -18.87 19.40
CA GLY A 11 8.88 -17.48 19.71
C GLY A 11 10.13 -16.97 18.99
N PHE A 12 10.99 -17.86 18.46
CA PHE A 12 12.26 -17.46 17.84
C PHE A 12 12.20 -17.27 16.31
N LEU A 13 11.22 -17.88 15.63
CA LEU A 13 11.07 -17.76 14.18
C LEU A 13 10.48 -16.41 13.75
N PHE A 14 9.52 -15.86 14.52
CA PHE A 14 8.85 -14.61 14.16
C PHE A 14 9.79 -13.39 14.22
N GLN A 15 10.62 -13.23 15.26
CA GLN A 15 11.56 -12.10 15.34
C GLN A 15 12.62 -12.12 14.24
N GLY A 16 13.03 -13.32 13.78
CA GLY A 16 13.96 -13.47 12.67
C GLY A 16 13.38 -12.98 11.34
N VAL A 17 12.10 -13.27 11.08
CA VAL A 17 11.39 -12.87 9.86
C VAL A 17 11.15 -11.35 9.82
N PHE A 18 10.67 -10.74 10.90
CA PHE A 18 10.48 -9.28 10.97
C PHE A 18 11.80 -8.50 10.83
N ALA A 19 12.87 -8.97 11.48
CA ALA A 19 14.19 -8.37 11.32
C ALA A 19 14.77 -8.57 9.92
N GLN A 20 14.34 -9.62 9.20
CA GLN A 20 14.74 -9.85 7.82
C GLN A 20 13.99 -8.94 6.85
N ASP A 21 12.68 -8.80 6.98
CA ASP A 21 11.86 -7.93 6.12
C ASP A 21 12.33 -6.46 6.18
N ASN A 22 12.58 -5.94 7.39
CA ASN A 22 13.17 -4.60 7.58
C ASN A 22 14.53 -4.43 6.91
N ARG A 23 15.40 -5.45 6.98
CA ARG A 23 16.70 -5.42 6.32
C ARG A 23 16.54 -5.42 4.80
N ASP A 24 15.59 -6.18 4.28
CA ASP A 24 15.31 -6.23 2.85
C ASP A 24 14.73 -4.90 2.35
N LYS A 25 13.80 -4.28 3.09
CA LYS A 25 13.28 -2.94 2.80
C LYS A 25 14.39 -1.88 2.76
N PHE A 26 15.27 -1.87 3.76
CA PHE A 26 16.42 -0.95 3.81
C PHE A 26 17.41 -1.20 2.66
N ARG A 27 17.75 -2.48 2.42
CA ARG A 27 18.63 -2.89 1.32
C ARG A 27 18.07 -2.42 -0.02
N ASN A 28 16.78 -2.66 -0.28
CA ASN A 28 16.11 -2.24 -1.50
C ASN A 28 16.24 -0.72 -1.72
N LYS A 29 15.96 0.08 -0.68
CA LYS A 29 16.07 1.54 -0.79
C LYS A 29 17.51 1.98 -1.09
N PHE A 30 18.50 1.34 -0.44
CA PHE A 30 19.90 1.63 -0.67
C PHE A 30 20.35 1.26 -2.09
N GLU A 31 19.97 0.08 -2.58
CA GLU A 31 20.22 -0.35 -3.95
C GLU A 31 19.60 0.59 -4.99
N ASP A 32 18.37 1.07 -4.75
CA ASP A 32 17.69 1.99 -5.66
C ASP A 32 18.43 3.34 -5.74
N VAL A 33 18.93 3.87 -4.61
CA VAL A 33 19.73 5.10 -4.60
C VAL A 33 21.07 4.90 -5.31
N MET A 34 21.74 3.76 -5.09
CA MET A 34 22.99 3.48 -5.81
C MET A 34 22.78 3.37 -7.32
N GLU A 35 21.71 2.72 -7.76
CA GLU A 35 21.37 2.61 -9.18
C GLU A 35 21.13 4.01 -9.80
N GLU A 36 20.43 4.89 -9.08
CA GLU A 36 20.20 6.26 -9.51
C GLU A 36 21.52 7.05 -9.62
N GLU A 37 22.40 6.97 -8.60
CA GLU A 37 23.68 7.71 -8.58
C GLU A 37 24.72 7.17 -9.57
N GLU A 38 24.83 5.84 -9.74
CA GLU A 38 25.87 5.21 -10.55
C GLU A 38 25.49 5.05 -12.02
N ALA A 39 24.22 4.74 -12.30
CA ALA A 39 23.74 4.43 -13.64
C ALA A 39 22.77 5.47 -14.21
N GLY A 40 22.27 6.40 -13.39
CA GLY A 40 21.25 7.37 -13.81
C GLY A 40 19.89 6.75 -14.10
N ASN A 41 19.63 5.55 -13.57
CA ASN A 41 18.37 4.84 -13.75
C ASN A 41 17.47 5.01 -12.53
N LEU A 42 16.18 5.19 -12.78
CA LEU A 42 15.14 5.11 -11.76
C LEU A 42 14.65 3.66 -11.62
N THR A 43 14.31 3.28 -10.39
CA THR A 43 13.84 1.93 -10.07
C THR A 43 12.41 1.96 -9.57
N LEU A 44 11.48 1.29 -10.28
CA LEU A 44 10.12 1.03 -9.83
C LEU A 44 10.01 -0.40 -9.30
N ARG A 45 9.30 -0.59 -8.19
CA ARG A 45 9.12 -1.90 -7.54
C ARG A 45 7.65 -2.24 -7.33
N PHE A 46 7.26 -3.46 -7.68
CA PHE A 46 5.89 -3.95 -7.56
C PHE A 46 5.79 -5.07 -6.51
N PHE A 47 4.81 -4.96 -5.62
CA PHE A 47 4.60 -5.91 -4.51
C PHE A 47 3.16 -6.41 -4.47
N ASN A 48 2.97 -7.65 -4.04
CA ASN A 48 1.65 -8.20 -3.82
C ASN A 48 1.01 -7.51 -2.60
N ALA A 49 -0.12 -6.82 -2.79
CA ALA A 49 -0.82 -6.13 -1.72
C ALA A 49 -1.23 -7.05 -0.54
N LEU A 50 -1.42 -8.35 -0.77
CA LEU A 50 -1.83 -9.29 0.27
C LEU A 50 -0.66 -9.91 1.05
N THR A 51 0.52 -10.04 0.43
CA THR A 51 1.66 -10.75 1.04
C THR A 51 2.86 -9.88 1.30
N GLY A 52 2.96 -8.70 0.66
CA GLY A 52 4.15 -7.85 0.66
C GLY A 52 5.32 -8.40 -0.15
N GLU A 53 5.15 -9.55 -0.81
CA GLU A 53 6.22 -10.18 -1.60
C GLU A 53 6.38 -9.49 -2.96
N PRO A 54 7.60 -9.46 -3.53
CA PRO A 54 7.81 -8.89 -4.86
C PRO A 54 7.04 -9.62 -5.94
N VAL A 55 6.63 -8.89 -6.98
CA VAL A 55 5.95 -9.48 -8.15
C VAL A 55 6.92 -9.60 -9.32
N GLU A 56 7.41 -10.82 -9.54
CA GLU A 56 8.25 -11.19 -10.68
C GLU A 56 7.42 -11.43 -11.96
N GLY A 57 7.98 -11.06 -13.11
CA GLY A 57 7.44 -11.38 -14.42
C GLY A 57 6.22 -10.54 -14.84
N ALA A 58 6.02 -9.37 -14.23
CA ALA A 58 5.04 -8.41 -14.69
C ALA A 58 5.56 -7.68 -15.94
N SER A 59 4.71 -7.53 -16.94
CA SER A 59 4.97 -6.65 -18.09
C SER A 59 4.67 -5.22 -17.67
N VAL A 60 5.65 -4.33 -17.87
CA VAL A 60 5.55 -2.93 -17.47
C VAL A 60 5.91 -2.05 -18.66
N THR A 61 4.97 -1.23 -19.09
CA THR A 61 5.20 -0.22 -20.14
C THR A 61 5.17 1.17 -19.53
N ILE A 62 6.20 1.98 -19.76
CA ILE A 62 6.31 3.36 -19.25
C ILE A 62 6.24 4.33 -20.43
N ASP A 63 5.22 5.19 -20.43
CA ASP A 63 4.92 6.19 -21.48
C ASP A 63 4.99 5.66 -22.92
N ASP A 64 4.64 4.39 -23.11
CA ASP A 64 4.74 3.66 -24.39
C ASP A 64 6.16 3.61 -25.00
N GLU A 65 7.19 3.99 -24.25
CA GLU A 65 8.59 4.03 -24.69
C GLU A 65 9.39 2.84 -24.16
N TYR A 66 9.26 2.54 -22.87
CA TYR A 66 10.00 1.47 -22.22
C TYR A 66 9.11 0.27 -22.00
N GLU A 67 9.43 -0.85 -22.65
CA GLU A 67 8.81 -2.16 -22.40
C GLU A 67 9.75 -3.02 -21.53
N LEU A 68 9.35 -3.26 -20.29
CA LEU A 68 10.17 -3.86 -19.25
C LEU A 68 9.47 -5.07 -18.65
N THR A 69 10.25 -5.94 -18.01
CA THR A 69 9.72 -7.05 -17.22
C THR A 69 10.29 -6.99 -15.82
N SER A 70 9.43 -7.09 -14.80
CA SER A 70 9.89 -7.09 -13.41
C SER A 70 10.72 -8.33 -13.09
N ASP A 71 11.85 -8.14 -12.39
CA ASP A 71 12.72 -9.24 -11.99
C ASP A 71 12.23 -9.95 -10.71
N ALA A 72 13.03 -10.88 -10.17
CA ALA A 72 12.72 -11.64 -8.95
C ALA A 72 12.54 -10.77 -7.68
N GLU A 73 13.05 -9.53 -7.69
CA GLU A 73 12.84 -8.54 -6.63
C GLU A 73 11.69 -7.57 -6.96
N GLY A 74 10.91 -7.88 -8.00
CA GLY A 74 9.75 -7.11 -8.44
C GLY A 74 10.11 -5.76 -9.03
N LYS A 75 11.38 -5.54 -9.42
CA LYS A 75 11.84 -4.24 -9.90
C LYS A 75 11.96 -4.18 -11.42
N VAL A 76 11.70 -2.99 -11.96
CA VAL A 76 12.09 -2.57 -13.31
C VAL A 76 12.95 -1.32 -13.21
N ARG A 77 13.86 -1.14 -14.16
CA ARG A 77 14.76 -0.01 -14.23
C ARG A 77 14.67 0.67 -15.57
N PHE A 78 14.72 2.00 -15.57
CA PHE A 78 14.67 2.81 -16.78
C PHE A 78 15.47 4.10 -16.55
N PRO A 79 16.01 4.73 -17.61
CA PRO A 79 16.72 6.00 -17.48
C PRO A 79 15.84 7.07 -16.83
N ALA A 80 16.42 7.91 -15.96
CA ALA A 80 15.71 9.07 -15.44
C ALA A 80 15.30 10.00 -16.59
N PRO A 81 14.04 10.48 -16.63
CA PRO A 81 13.62 11.44 -17.64
C PRO A 81 14.28 12.80 -17.38
N ASP A 82 14.48 13.57 -18.45
CA ASP A 82 15.11 14.89 -18.37
C ASP A 82 14.25 15.96 -17.66
N GLU A 83 12.92 15.75 -17.62
CA GLU A 83 11.95 16.69 -17.07
C GLU A 83 11.17 16.08 -15.90
N ASP A 84 10.90 16.92 -14.89
CA ASP A 84 9.94 16.60 -13.83
C ASP A 84 8.53 16.52 -14.42
N GLY A 85 7.69 15.65 -13.86
CA GLY A 85 6.34 15.44 -14.38
C GLY A 85 5.71 14.15 -13.91
N PHE A 86 4.88 13.55 -14.77
CA PHE A 86 4.20 12.30 -14.45
C PHE A 86 4.36 11.30 -15.59
N LEU A 87 4.79 10.10 -15.22
CA LEU A 87 4.89 8.93 -16.09
C LEU A 87 3.60 8.12 -16.01
N GLN A 88 3.12 7.63 -17.15
CA GLN A 88 2.08 6.61 -17.23
C GLN A 88 2.72 5.22 -17.25
N VAL A 89 2.46 4.46 -16.18
CA VAL A 89 3.01 3.12 -16.00
C VAL A 89 1.87 2.11 -16.18
N HIS A 90 1.87 1.44 -17.33
CA HIS A 90 0.96 0.34 -17.64
C HIS A 90 1.53 -0.95 -17.06
N TYR A 91 0.80 -1.54 -16.12
CA TYR A 91 1.19 -2.75 -15.42
C TYR A 91 0.27 -3.91 -15.79
N GLU A 92 0.85 -5.03 -16.20
CA GLU A 92 0.13 -6.26 -16.51
C GLU A 92 0.82 -7.50 -15.93
N CYS A 93 0.07 -8.35 -15.23
CA CYS A 93 0.54 -9.65 -14.78
C CYS A 93 -0.66 -10.59 -14.59
N PRO A 94 -0.68 -11.82 -15.15
CA PRO A 94 -1.89 -12.67 -15.19
C PRO A 94 -2.58 -12.96 -13.85
N LYS A 95 -1.86 -12.90 -12.72
CA LYS A 95 -2.41 -13.14 -11.37
C LYS A 95 -2.88 -11.88 -10.65
N TYR A 96 -2.75 -10.72 -11.28
CA TYR A 96 -3.00 -9.40 -10.70
C TYR A 96 -3.97 -8.61 -11.57
N ILE A 97 -4.52 -7.53 -11.01
CA ILE A 97 -5.36 -6.59 -11.75
C ILE A 97 -4.45 -5.69 -12.60
N SER A 98 -4.60 -5.76 -13.93
CA SER A 98 -3.95 -4.81 -14.84
C SER A 98 -4.36 -3.38 -14.49
N SER A 99 -3.38 -2.49 -14.42
CA SER A 99 -3.54 -1.15 -13.86
C SER A 99 -2.70 -0.14 -14.62
N VAL A 100 -3.17 1.10 -14.70
CA VAL A 100 -2.36 2.24 -15.14
C VAL A 100 -2.09 3.10 -13.91
N PHE A 101 -0.81 3.28 -13.59
CA PHE A 101 -0.37 4.14 -12.49
C PHE A 101 0.20 5.43 -13.04
N LYS A 102 -0.11 6.54 -12.36
CA LYS A 102 0.51 7.84 -12.63
C LYS A 102 1.60 8.06 -11.58
N VAL A 103 2.85 7.93 -12.00
CA VAL A 103 4.03 8.04 -11.12
C VAL A 103 4.65 9.42 -11.29
N GLU A 104 4.87 10.14 -10.20
CA GLU A 104 5.45 11.49 -10.22
C GLU A 104 6.98 11.43 -10.18
N VAL A 105 7.60 12.18 -11.08
CA VAL A 105 9.03 12.49 -11.09
C VAL A 105 9.19 13.92 -10.61
N ILE A 106 10.03 14.11 -9.60
CA ILE A 106 10.31 15.42 -9.03
C ILE A 106 11.78 15.50 -8.61
N ALA A 107 12.43 16.60 -8.98
CA ALA A 107 13.85 16.82 -8.77
C ALA A 107 14.72 15.66 -9.28
N GLY A 108 14.37 15.09 -10.44
CA GLY A 108 15.12 14.02 -11.09
C GLY A 108 14.99 12.63 -10.46
N THR A 109 14.10 12.43 -9.47
CA THR A 109 13.82 11.13 -8.87
C THR A 109 12.32 10.84 -8.77
N LEU A 110 11.96 9.59 -8.46
CA LEU A 110 10.57 9.21 -8.22
C LEU A 110 10.09 9.72 -6.88
N PHE A 111 8.95 10.41 -6.85
CA PHE A 111 8.29 10.79 -5.59
C PHE A 111 8.07 9.55 -4.73
N PHE A 112 7.48 8.51 -5.33
CA PHE A 112 7.23 7.23 -4.71
C PHE A 112 7.46 6.10 -5.70
N ASN A 113 8.27 5.11 -5.34
CA ASN A 113 8.75 4.09 -6.27
C ASN A 113 8.31 2.64 -5.93
N ARG A 114 7.51 2.48 -4.88
CA ARG A 114 6.99 1.20 -4.40
C ARG A 114 5.49 1.14 -4.68
N ILE A 115 5.01 0.13 -5.40
CA ILE A 115 3.59 0.04 -5.77
C ILE A 115 3.06 -1.33 -5.37
N SER A 116 2.12 -1.35 -4.44
CA SER A 116 1.40 -2.58 -4.11
C SER A 116 0.25 -2.81 -5.09
N VAL A 117 0.29 -3.96 -5.75
CA VAL A 117 -0.67 -4.38 -6.77
C VAL A 117 -1.60 -5.45 -6.21
N SER A 118 -2.88 -5.34 -6.56
CA SER A 118 -3.91 -6.28 -6.10
C SER A 118 -3.87 -7.56 -6.94
N PRO A 119 -3.79 -8.76 -6.33
CA PRO A 119 -4.20 -9.99 -7.00
C PRO A 119 -5.60 -9.88 -7.58
N VAL A 120 -5.94 -10.70 -8.58
CA VAL A 120 -7.29 -10.72 -9.17
C VAL A 120 -8.35 -10.77 -8.07
N LEU A 121 -9.35 -9.90 -8.20
CA LEU A 121 -10.38 -9.67 -7.21
C LEU A 121 -11.75 -10.00 -7.81
N ASP A 122 -12.58 -10.69 -7.03
CA ASP A 122 -13.98 -10.96 -7.42
C ASP A 122 -14.76 -9.64 -7.55
N LEU A 123 -15.65 -9.57 -8.55
CA LEU A 123 -16.35 -8.34 -8.95
C LEU A 123 -17.16 -7.68 -7.83
N LYS A 124 -17.62 -8.45 -6.83
CA LYS A 124 -18.40 -7.92 -5.70
C LYS A 124 -17.54 -7.35 -4.58
N LYS A 125 -16.24 -7.67 -4.59
CA LYS A 125 -15.33 -7.28 -3.53
C LYS A 125 -14.72 -5.92 -3.79
N VAL A 126 -14.39 -5.24 -2.71
CA VAL A 126 -13.61 -4.01 -2.70
C VAL A 126 -12.34 -4.27 -1.91
N ARG A 127 -11.19 -3.89 -2.48
CA ARG A 127 -9.91 -3.92 -1.80
C ARG A 127 -9.31 -2.53 -1.77
N MET A 128 -8.93 -2.08 -0.58
CA MET A 128 -8.24 -0.82 -0.36
C MET A 128 -6.81 -1.13 0.06
N VAL A 129 -5.85 -0.54 -0.63
CA VAL A 129 -4.42 -0.77 -0.44
C VAL A 129 -3.77 0.57 -0.11
N LEU A 130 -3.23 0.68 1.10
CA LEU A 130 -2.46 1.81 1.59
C LEU A 130 -0.98 1.52 1.41
N ASP A 131 -0.28 2.32 0.61
CA ASP A 131 1.19 2.34 0.54
C ASP A 131 1.71 3.65 1.10
N TRP A 132 2.89 3.64 1.75
CA TRP A 132 3.61 4.84 2.21
C TRP A 132 5.12 4.57 2.24
N ASP A 133 5.92 5.63 2.44
CA ASP A 133 7.38 5.52 2.51
C ASP A 133 7.82 4.99 3.89
N LYS A 134 9.12 5.04 4.19
CA LYS A 134 9.66 4.58 5.47
C LYS A 134 9.01 5.23 6.70
N GLU A 135 8.74 6.53 6.59
CA GLU A 135 8.26 7.35 7.70
C GLU A 135 6.91 7.96 7.33
N PRO A 136 5.94 8.04 8.26
CA PRO A 136 5.96 7.44 9.58
C PRO A 136 6.05 5.91 9.54
N VAL A 137 6.69 5.34 10.55
CA VAL A 137 6.91 3.88 10.62
C VAL A 137 5.59 3.07 10.62
N ASP A 138 4.49 3.62 11.12
CA ASP A 138 3.24 2.89 11.31
C ASP A 138 2.04 3.77 10.92
N LEU A 139 1.37 3.41 9.82
CA LEU A 139 0.14 4.02 9.33
C LEU A 139 -0.98 2.99 9.30
N ASP A 140 -2.02 3.22 10.11
CA ASP A 140 -3.18 2.34 10.21
C ASP A 140 -4.26 2.70 9.18
N ALA A 141 -4.70 1.71 8.40
CA ALA A 141 -5.91 1.77 7.59
C ALA A 141 -7.15 1.46 8.44
N HIS A 142 -8.15 2.33 8.34
CA HIS A 142 -9.42 2.16 9.02
C HIS A 142 -10.58 2.16 8.02
N PHE A 143 -11.41 1.12 8.10
CA PHE A 143 -12.67 1.03 7.36
C PHE A 143 -13.85 0.89 8.33
N MET A 144 -14.72 1.88 8.37
CA MET A 144 -15.81 1.97 9.35
C MET A 144 -17.17 1.97 8.66
N LYS A 145 -18.05 1.02 9.01
CA LYS A 145 -19.47 1.06 8.67
C LYS A 145 -20.21 1.86 9.74
N LYS A 146 -20.90 2.95 9.38
CA LYS A 146 -21.67 3.76 10.32
C LYS A 146 -22.70 2.89 11.06
N ASN A 147 -22.74 3.00 12.39
CA ASN A 147 -23.58 2.17 13.27
C ASN A 147 -23.38 0.65 13.13
N GLY A 148 -22.23 0.23 12.60
CA GLY A 148 -21.90 -1.17 12.37
C GLY A 148 -20.57 -1.53 13.00
N TYR A 149 -19.58 -1.80 12.15
CA TYR A 149 -18.26 -2.26 12.56
C TYR A 149 -17.18 -1.22 12.27
N HIS A 150 -16.05 -1.38 12.94
CA HIS A 150 -14.81 -0.66 12.66
C HIS A 150 -13.69 -1.68 12.46
N LEU A 151 -13.21 -1.75 11.22
CA LEU A 151 -12.16 -2.65 10.81
C LEU A 151 -10.82 -1.91 10.76
N SER A 152 -9.85 -2.35 11.57
CA SER A 152 -8.47 -1.86 11.61
C SER A 152 -7.62 -2.75 12.52
N TYR A 153 -6.31 -2.51 12.59
CA TYR A 153 -5.40 -3.30 13.43
C TYR A 153 -5.83 -3.35 14.90
N HIS A 154 -6.09 -2.18 15.48
CA HIS A 154 -6.44 -2.01 16.89
C HIS A 154 -7.92 -2.26 17.24
N HIS A 155 -8.78 -2.51 16.24
CA HIS A 155 -10.19 -2.82 16.44
C HIS A 155 -10.50 -4.25 15.98
N THR A 156 -11.29 -4.40 14.92
CA THR A 156 -11.65 -5.70 14.37
C THR A 156 -10.79 -6.00 13.15
N LYS A 157 -9.90 -6.99 13.22
CA LYS A 157 -9.11 -7.41 12.04
C LYS A 157 -9.89 -8.29 11.08
N VAL A 158 -10.86 -9.05 11.56
CA VAL A 158 -11.71 -9.92 10.75
C VAL A 158 -13.13 -9.85 11.29
N LEU A 159 -14.10 -9.51 10.44
CA LEU A 159 -15.51 -9.48 10.83
C LEU A 159 -16.00 -10.90 11.12
N SER A 160 -16.89 -11.03 12.12
CA SER A 160 -17.37 -12.34 12.59
C SER A 160 -18.09 -13.18 11.53
N ASP A 161 -18.72 -12.53 10.54
CA ASP A 161 -19.39 -13.15 9.40
C ASP A 161 -18.43 -13.39 8.21
N GLY A 162 -17.16 -13.04 8.35
CA GLY A 162 -16.15 -13.13 7.32
C GLY A 162 -16.33 -12.12 6.17
N SER A 163 -17.23 -11.14 6.29
CA SER A 163 -17.53 -10.19 5.22
C SER A 163 -16.43 -9.15 4.98
N GLY A 164 -15.46 -9.03 5.87
CA GLY A 164 -14.34 -8.09 5.73
C GLY A 164 -13.16 -8.44 6.62
N ARG A 165 -11.96 -8.05 6.18
CA ARG A 165 -10.71 -8.27 6.93
C ARG A 165 -9.62 -7.26 6.58
N LEU A 166 -8.73 -7.02 7.53
CA LEU A 166 -7.40 -6.50 7.33
C LEU A 166 -6.53 -7.69 6.88
N ASP A 167 -6.23 -7.75 5.59
CA ASP A 167 -5.49 -8.85 4.96
C ASP A 167 -4.01 -8.81 5.30
N ARG A 168 -3.43 -7.62 5.19
CA ARG A 168 -2.03 -7.33 5.49
C ARG A 168 -1.94 -6.06 6.31
N ASP A 169 -1.01 -6.09 7.24
CA ASP A 169 -0.71 -5.08 8.21
C ASP A 169 0.81 -4.94 8.26
N ASP A 170 1.31 -3.72 8.19
CA ASP A 170 2.73 -3.44 8.13
C ASP A 170 3.06 -2.29 9.09
N MET A 171 3.87 -2.59 10.10
CA MET A 171 4.09 -1.69 11.24
C MET A 171 5.52 -1.14 11.30
N ASP A 172 6.32 -1.32 10.23
CA ASP A 172 7.74 -0.96 10.21
C ASP A 172 8.18 -0.17 8.96
N GLY A 173 7.23 0.57 8.37
CA GLY A 173 7.42 1.45 7.22
C GLY A 173 7.37 0.72 5.89
N TYR A 174 7.30 1.49 4.80
CA TYR A 174 7.20 0.97 3.42
C TYR A 174 5.92 0.20 3.07
N GLY A 175 4.97 0.07 4.00
CA GLY A 175 3.69 -0.61 3.78
C GLY A 175 3.79 -1.97 3.07
N PRO A 176 2.69 -2.44 2.44
CA PRO A 176 1.35 -1.87 2.49
C PRO A 176 0.54 -2.34 3.71
N GLU A 177 -0.53 -1.60 4.01
CA GLU A 177 -1.71 -2.16 4.67
C GLU A 177 -2.81 -2.42 3.63
N THR A 178 -3.54 -3.53 3.78
CA THR A 178 -4.60 -3.90 2.85
C THR A 178 -5.84 -4.39 3.57
N ILE A 179 -6.99 -3.81 3.21
CA ILE A 179 -8.31 -4.24 3.66
C ILE A 179 -9.11 -4.75 2.47
N THR A 180 -9.72 -5.94 2.60
CA THR A 180 -10.70 -6.47 1.63
C THR A 180 -12.07 -6.61 2.28
N ILE A 181 -13.09 -6.05 1.62
CA ILE A 181 -14.50 -6.21 1.96
C ILE A 181 -15.16 -7.03 0.86
N ASN A 182 -15.87 -8.10 1.26
CA ASN A 182 -16.43 -9.06 0.33
C ASN A 182 -17.71 -8.57 -0.35
N ILE A 183 -18.54 -7.83 0.40
CA ILE A 183 -19.81 -7.28 -0.07
C ILE A 183 -20.05 -5.97 0.69
N LEU A 184 -20.34 -4.89 -0.04
CA LEU A 184 -20.84 -3.64 0.54
C LEU A 184 -22.37 -3.67 0.60
N ASP A 185 -22.90 -3.00 1.62
CA ASP A 185 -24.33 -2.71 1.74
C ASP A 185 -24.57 -1.33 1.14
N ASP A 186 -25.18 -1.28 -0.05
CA ASP A 186 -25.37 -0.03 -0.79
C ASP A 186 -26.19 1.02 -0.03
N LEU A 187 -27.00 0.61 0.96
CA LEU A 187 -27.79 1.52 1.79
C LEU A 187 -27.02 2.04 3.01
N ALA A 188 -25.82 1.54 3.26
CA ALA A 188 -25.00 1.95 4.38
C ALA A 188 -24.02 3.07 4.01
N THR A 189 -23.56 3.76 5.05
CA THR A 189 -22.46 4.71 4.94
C THR A 189 -21.19 4.08 5.49
N TYR A 190 -20.10 4.20 4.74
CA TYR A 190 -18.77 3.77 5.15
C TYR A 190 -17.77 4.92 5.07
N ASP A 191 -16.83 4.96 5.98
CA ASP A 191 -15.69 5.89 5.94
C ASP A 191 -14.40 5.08 5.86
N PHE A 192 -13.51 5.46 4.93
CA PHE A 192 -12.13 4.99 4.90
C PHE A 192 -11.19 6.13 5.25
N PHE A 193 -10.36 5.93 6.25
CA PHE A 193 -9.35 6.90 6.68
C PHE A 193 -8.06 6.22 7.10
N VAL A 194 -6.98 6.98 7.04
CA VAL A 194 -5.65 6.57 7.52
C VAL A 194 -5.34 7.31 8.80
N HIS A 195 -4.70 6.66 9.76
CA HIS A 195 -4.25 7.26 11.00
C HIS A 195 -2.74 7.03 11.16
N ASP A 196 -2.00 8.11 11.40
CA ASP A 196 -0.59 8.06 11.75
C ASP A 196 -0.44 7.57 13.19
N PHE A 197 -0.24 6.27 13.35
CA PHE A 197 -0.14 5.66 14.67
C PHE A 197 1.14 6.08 15.39
N THR A 198 2.24 6.22 14.64
CA THR A 198 3.52 6.73 15.15
C THR A 198 3.35 8.08 15.83
N ASN A 199 2.62 9.02 15.21
CA ASN A 199 2.41 10.38 15.70
C ASN A 199 1.00 10.62 16.27
N ARG A 200 0.31 9.56 16.70
CA ARG A 200 -1.10 9.60 17.19
C ARG A 200 -1.40 10.59 18.32
N GLN A 201 -0.39 11.05 19.05
CA GLN A 201 -0.54 12.03 20.14
C GLN A 201 -0.33 13.48 19.70
N ASP A 202 0.14 13.71 18.46
CA ASP A 202 0.39 15.03 17.90
C ASP A 202 -0.50 15.29 16.68
N GLY A 203 -1.68 15.86 16.93
CA GLY A 203 -2.62 16.28 15.87
C GLY A 203 -2.14 17.48 15.05
N SER A 204 -0.99 18.07 15.37
CA SER A 204 -0.38 19.16 14.59
C SER A 204 0.83 18.70 13.76
N SER A 205 1.20 17.42 13.86
CA SER A 205 2.29 16.82 13.09
C SER A 205 2.03 16.93 11.59
N LYS A 206 3.11 17.10 10.82
CA LYS A 206 3.11 17.00 9.35
C LYS A 206 3.64 15.67 8.83
N ALA A 207 4.07 14.79 9.74
CA ALA A 207 4.67 13.52 9.37
C ALA A 207 3.74 12.67 8.48
N LEU A 208 2.42 12.72 8.72
CA LEU A 208 1.44 12.06 7.87
C LEU A 208 1.46 12.64 6.44
N SER A 209 1.40 13.95 6.24
CA SER A 209 1.43 14.54 4.88
C SER A 209 2.78 14.38 4.17
N ASP A 210 3.86 14.21 4.92
CA ASP A 210 5.21 13.92 4.41
C ASP A 210 5.44 12.42 4.10
N SER A 211 4.50 11.54 4.48
CA SER A 211 4.61 10.08 4.35
C SER A 211 4.62 9.54 2.92
N LYS A 212 4.22 10.39 1.97
CA LYS A 212 3.97 10.03 0.57
C LYS A 212 2.88 8.95 0.41
N ALA A 213 1.98 8.84 1.40
CA ALA A 213 0.94 7.84 1.40
C ALA A 213 0.03 7.94 0.16
N SER A 214 -0.36 6.77 -0.35
CA SER A 214 -1.37 6.65 -1.39
C SER A 214 -2.35 5.53 -1.05
N VAL A 215 -3.62 5.71 -1.41
CA VAL A 215 -4.67 4.70 -1.26
C VAL A 215 -5.20 4.32 -2.62
N LYS A 216 -5.05 3.04 -2.97
CA LYS A 216 -5.59 2.44 -4.20
C LYS A 216 -6.86 1.67 -3.86
N VAL A 217 -7.93 1.93 -4.60
CA VAL A 217 -9.21 1.21 -4.46
C VAL A 217 -9.43 0.33 -5.68
N TYR A 218 -9.42 -0.98 -5.47
CA TYR A 218 -9.75 -1.98 -6.47
C TYR A 218 -11.15 -2.52 -6.24
N ALA A 219 -11.99 -2.49 -7.26
CA ALA A 219 -13.32 -3.11 -7.28
C ALA A 219 -13.74 -3.36 -8.72
N GLU A 220 -14.78 -4.18 -8.92
CA GLU A 220 -15.28 -4.50 -10.28
C GLU A 220 -14.19 -5.09 -11.21
N GLY A 221 -13.17 -5.74 -10.62
CA GLY A 221 -12.04 -6.32 -11.36
C GLY A 221 -11.03 -5.31 -11.93
N ARG A 222 -11.07 -4.04 -11.49
CA ARG A 222 -10.18 -2.97 -11.99
C ARG A 222 -9.71 -2.05 -10.85
N LEU A 223 -8.69 -1.24 -11.13
CA LEU A 223 -8.33 -0.09 -10.28
C LEU A 223 -9.34 1.03 -10.51
N LEU A 224 -10.11 1.40 -9.49
CA LEU A 224 -11.11 2.47 -9.56
C LEU A 224 -10.52 3.83 -9.26
N TYR A 225 -9.77 3.93 -8.16
CA TYR A 225 -9.29 5.19 -7.63
C TYR A 225 -7.87 5.06 -7.11
N VAL A 226 -7.12 6.14 -7.22
CA VAL A 226 -5.82 6.35 -6.57
C VAL A 226 -5.90 7.71 -5.89
N PHE A 227 -5.93 7.70 -4.56
CA PHE A 227 -5.88 8.91 -3.75
C PHE A 227 -4.44 9.14 -3.31
N GLN A 228 -3.93 10.35 -3.54
CA GLN A 228 -2.63 10.79 -3.04
C GLN A 228 -2.85 11.68 -1.82
N ILE A 229 -2.04 11.50 -0.79
CA ILE A 229 -2.15 12.30 0.42
C ILE A 229 -1.92 13.80 0.12
N PRO A 230 -2.73 14.72 0.68
CA PRO A 230 -2.48 16.15 0.60
C PRO A 230 -1.15 16.51 1.28
N ARG A 231 -0.32 17.30 0.59
CA ARG A 231 1.05 17.63 1.03
C ARG A 231 1.09 18.86 1.94
N GLY A 232 1.98 18.84 2.93
CA GLY A 232 2.31 20.01 3.76
C GLY A 232 1.24 20.43 4.77
N GLU A 233 0.12 19.71 4.82
CA GLU A 233 -0.99 19.93 5.75
C GLU A 233 -0.68 19.28 7.12
N PRO A 234 -1.01 19.94 8.24
CA PRO A 234 -0.94 19.32 9.56
C PRO A 234 -2.13 18.37 9.78
N GLY A 235 -1.92 17.35 10.60
CA GLY A 235 -2.95 16.39 10.99
C GLY A 235 -2.34 15.01 11.15
N ASN A 236 -2.91 14.20 12.04
CA ASN A 236 -2.49 12.82 12.23
C ASN A 236 -3.51 11.82 11.69
N LYS A 237 -4.61 12.30 11.09
CA LYS A 237 -5.55 11.46 10.34
C LYS A 237 -5.78 12.04 8.97
N TRP A 238 -6.02 11.14 8.01
CA TRP A 238 -6.36 11.47 6.64
C TRP A 238 -7.68 10.79 6.28
N SER A 239 -8.74 11.58 6.13
CA SER A 239 -10.02 11.10 5.60
C SER A 239 -9.89 10.98 4.08
N VAL A 240 -9.87 9.75 3.57
CA VAL A 240 -9.59 9.49 2.16
C VAL A 240 -10.89 9.61 1.35
N PHE A 241 -11.87 8.77 1.67
CA PHE A 241 -13.16 8.74 0.99
C PHE A 241 -14.26 8.22 1.92
N ARG A 242 -15.50 8.52 1.53
CA ARG A 242 -16.72 7.95 2.08
C ARG A 242 -17.44 7.15 1.01
N ILE A 243 -18.09 6.05 1.39
CA ILE A 243 -19.08 5.39 0.55
C ILE A 243 -20.46 5.71 1.12
N SER A 244 -21.38 6.21 0.29
CA SER A 244 -22.76 6.46 0.69
C SER A 244 -23.67 6.20 -0.49
N GLU A 245 -24.77 5.48 -0.28
CA GLU A 245 -25.71 5.11 -1.35
C GLU A 245 -24.99 4.38 -2.52
N GLY A 246 -24.03 3.52 -2.18
CA GLY A 246 -23.19 2.79 -3.15
C GLY A 246 -22.16 3.65 -3.90
N GLN A 247 -22.08 4.96 -3.64
CA GLN A 247 -21.19 5.88 -4.34
C GLN A 247 -19.95 6.23 -3.53
N PHE A 248 -18.79 6.23 -4.19
CA PHE A 248 -17.54 6.76 -3.62
C PHE A 248 -17.54 8.29 -3.69
N ILE A 249 -17.36 8.92 -2.53
CA ILE A 249 -17.29 10.37 -2.35
C ILE A 249 -15.89 10.66 -1.81
N GLU A 250 -15.04 11.25 -2.65
CA GLU A 250 -13.72 11.71 -2.22
C GLU A 250 -13.85 12.76 -1.11
N THR A 251 -13.04 12.60 -0.06
CA THR A 251 -12.89 13.63 0.98
C THR A 251 -11.49 14.23 0.93
N ASN A 252 -10.48 13.36 0.88
CA ASN A 252 -9.07 13.67 0.70
C ASN A 252 -8.55 14.85 1.56
N GLN A 253 -8.71 14.74 2.89
CA GLN A 253 -8.40 15.82 3.83
C GLN A 253 -7.73 15.31 5.12
N LEU A 254 -6.70 16.04 5.59
CA LEU A 254 -6.08 15.81 6.90
C LEU A 254 -6.80 16.53 8.04
N PHE A 255 -6.77 15.95 9.24
CA PHE A 255 -7.36 16.50 10.47
C PHE A 255 -6.72 15.94 11.76
#